data_AF-A0A1S1CJU3-F1
#
_entry.id   AF-A0A1S1CJU3-F1
#
_cell.length_a   1.000
_cell.length_b   1.000
_cell.length_c   1.000
_cell.angle_alpha   90.00
_cell.angle_beta   90.00
_cell.angle_gamma   90.00
#
_symmetry.space_group_name_H-M   'P 1'
#
loop_
_entity.id
_entity.type
_entity.pdbx_description
1 polymer ?
#
loop_
_entity_poly.entity_id
_entity_poly.type
_entity_poly.pdbx_seq_one_letter_code
_entity_poly.pdbx_strand_id
1 'polypeptide(L)'
;MLLLALASFVAAAFIPIVLWRMGAKQAKRDSELQAKILARQTLVSQLQRRDALLGIVTQSSDARYLEVLWKEICEYKEEDRDFLLAHLRANPALALPGTSTGAKVQDNLTDAAVSNYIDGLERRYAERNGCRPYPGLLEFIGEVTRQGLKIEVSSIVALVTGPTAEKQRPGHSFYRKLVLALPQATAPLLDAVGSINPRAPGGLKLNVLTGALLAVKDLEMGRRGPTLNADELGKLQVGIADALAYLLHRDVLRSFDRWEIKGSTDSVTATAAWLIRAVGWVADVDSHLAMRMIQNLAFAIESVPKSDRIGGWGIDDVDVRQGFEWMSEKCPKLWEVYGEGLESAATEIGPWKEELSS
;
A
#
# COMPACT_ATOMS: atom_id res chain seq x y z
N MET A 1 -88.25 0.58 46.31
CA MET A 1 -87.30 1.65 46.68
C MET A 1 -85.94 1.13 47.19
N LEU A 2 -85.88 0.04 47.98
CA LEU A 2 -84.61 -0.53 48.49
C LEU A 2 -83.69 -1.15 47.42
N LEU A 3 -84.24 -1.83 46.41
CA LEU A 3 -83.48 -2.40 45.28
C LEU A 3 -82.82 -1.35 44.39
N LEU A 4 -83.49 -0.21 44.18
CA LEU A 4 -82.95 0.92 43.43
C LEU A 4 -81.82 1.64 44.19
N ALA A 5 -81.95 1.75 45.52
CA ALA A 5 -80.90 2.31 46.37
C ALA A 5 -79.65 1.39 46.43
N LEU A 6 -79.83 0.08 46.51
CA LEU A 6 -78.73 -0.89 46.49
C LEU A 6 -78.01 -0.90 45.13
N ALA A 7 -78.77 -0.88 44.02
CA ALA A 7 -78.19 -0.80 42.68
C ALA A 7 -77.43 0.51 42.44
N SER A 8 -77.94 1.64 42.94
CA SER A 8 -77.27 2.94 42.88
C SER A 8 -75.99 2.98 43.73
N PHE A 9 -75.99 2.33 44.90
CA PHE A 9 -74.81 2.22 45.76
C PHE A 9 -73.71 1.34 45.15
N VAL A 10 -74.07 0.21 44.55
CA VAL A 10 -73.13 -0.67 43.84
C VAL A 10 -72.54 0.04 42.62
N ALA A 11 -73.36 0.77 41.84
CA ALA A 11 -72.88 1.56 40.71
C ALA A 11 -71.92 2.69 41.17
N ALA A 12 -72.26 3.42 42.23
CA ALA A 12 -71.43 4.48 42.79
C ALA A 12 -70.10 3.96 43.37
N ALA A 13 -70.06 2.73 43.90
CA ALA A 13 -68.85 2.08 44.40
C ALA A 13 -67.96 1.50 43.28
N PHE A 14 -68.55 1.10 42.14
CA PHE A 14 -67.80 0.52 41.01
C PHE A 14 -67.09 1.57 40.14
N ILE A 15 -67.70 2.76 39.97
CA ILE A 15 -67.16 3.84 39.14
C ILE A 15 -65.73 4.25 39.55
N PRO A 16 -65.41 4.47 40.85
CA PRO A 16 -64.06 4.81 41.30
C PRO A 16 -63.03 3.71 40.99
N ILE A 17 -63.42 2.44 41.10
CA ILE A 17 -62.52 1.29 40.89
C ILE A 17 -62.14 1.18 39.41
N VAL A 18 -63.11 1.36 38.51
CA VAL A 18 -62.87 1.34 37.07
C VAL A 18 -62.02 2.53 36.63
N LEU A 19 -62.29 3.73 37.17
CA LEU A 19 -61.50 4.94 36.92
C LEU A 19 -60.06 4.79 37.42
N TRP A 20 -59.85 4.21 38.60
CA TRP A 20 -58.50 3.93 39.13
C TRP A 20 -57.75 2.92 38.26
N ARG A 21 -58.41 1.85 37.81
CA ARG A 21 -57.77 0.83 36.96
C ARG A 21 -57.45 1.37 35.57
N MET A 22 -58.31 2.22 35.01
CA MET A 22 -58.05 2.93 33.75
C MET A 22 -56.89 3.93 33.92
N GLY A 23 -56.90 4.73 34.99
CA GLY A 23 -55.83 5.66 35.35
C GLY A 23 -54.49 4.96 35.56
N ALA A 24 -54.46 3.82 36.25
CA ALA A 24 -53.24 3.03 36.46
C ALA A 24 -52.70 2.43 35.15
N LYS A 25 -53.58 1.95 34.26
CA LYS A 25 -53.17 1.48 32.92
C LYS A 25 -52.64 2.61 32.06
N GLN A 26 -53.23 3.80 32.15
CA GLN A 26 -52.82 4.97 31.39
C GLN A 26 -51.48 5.52 31.89
N ALA A 27 -51.32 5.65 33.22
CA ALA A 27 -50.05 6.02 33.85
C ALA A 27 -48.91 5.07 33.45
N LYS A 28 -49.17 3.76 33.36
CA LYS A 28 -48.17 2.80 32.89
C LYS A 28 -47.77 3.06 31.42
N ARG A 29 -48.74 3.24 30.52
CA ARG A 29 -48.46 3.54 29.10
C ARG A 29 -47.72 4.86 28.91
N ASP A 30 -48.12 5.89 29.65
CA ASP A 30 -47.48 7.20 29.61
C ASP A 30 -46.05 7.11 30.15
N SER A 31 -45.80 6.33 31.21
CA SER A 31 -44.45 6.08 31.71
C SER A 31 -43.56 5.32 30.71
N GLU A 32 -44.12 4.33 30.00
CA GLU A 32 -43.40 3.61 28.94
C GLU A 32 -43.10 4.51 27.73
N LEU A 33 -44.02 5.39 27.37
CA LEU A 33 -43.83 6.37 26.31
C LEU A 33 -42.77 7.41 26.70
N GLN A 34 -42.83 7.93 27.93
CA GLN A 34 -41.82 8.85 28.47
C GLN A 34 -40.44 8.21 28.51
N ALA A 35 -40.33 6.95 28.94
CA ALA A 35 -39.07 6.20 28.92
C ALA A 35 -38.53 6.03 27.49
N LYS A 36 -39.40 5.75 26.51
CA LYS A 36 -39.01 5.67 25.09
C LYS A 36 -38.56 7.03 24.53
N ILE A 37 -39.26 8.11 24.88
CA ILE A 37 -38.90 9.47 24.45
C ILE A 37 -37.55 9.86 25.05
N LEU A 38 -37.35 9.62 26.34
CA LEU A 38 -36.09 9.91 27.02
C LEU A 38 -34.94 9.10 26.41
N ALA A 39 -35.13 7.78 26.22
CA ALA A 39 -34.13 6.93 25.58
C ALA A 39 -33.76 7.42 24.16
N ARG A 40 -34.75 7.85 23.37
CA ARG A 40 -34.52 8.46 22.05
C ARG A 40 -33.75 9.78 22.16
N GLN A 41 -34.10 10.65 23.10
CA GLN A 41 -33.40 11.92 23.31
C GLN A 41 -31.95 11.71 23.75
N THR A 42 -31.70 10.75 24.65
CA THR A 42 -30.35 10.38 25.07
C THR A 42 -29.53 9.88 23.90
N LEU A 43 -30.10 9.00 23.07
CA LEU A 43 -29.43 8.49 21.87
C LEU A 43 -29.12 9.60 20.86
N VAL A 44 -30.07 10.49 20.58
CA VAL A 44 -29.84 11.64 19.69
C VAL A 44 -28.74 12.56 20.22
N SER A 45 -28.73 12.84 21.53
CA SER A 45 -27.69 13.67 22.14
C SER A 45 -26.30 13.03 22.07
N GLN A 46 -26.23 11.70 22.25
CA GLN A 46 -24.98 10.95 22.09
C GLN A 46 -24.46 11.02 20.65
N LEU A 47 -25.34 10.78 19.66
CA LEU A 47 -24.97 10.90 18.24
C LEU A 47 -24.50 12.30 17.88
N GLN A 48 -25.19 13.35 18.37
CA GLN A 48 -24.78 14.73 18.14
C GLN A 48 -23.39 15.05 18.71
N ARG A 49 -23.06 14.54 19.91
CA ARG A 49 -21.74 14.72 20.51
C ARG A 49 -20.66 14.00 19.71
N ARG A 50 -20.94 12.75 19.32
CA ARG A 50 -20.04 11.95 18.47
C ARG A 50 -19.79 12.65 17.14
N ASP A 51 -20.84 13.12 16.47
CA ASP A 51 -20.74 13.78 15.17
C ASP A 51 -20.04 15.14 15.27
N ALA A 52 -20.22 15.87 16.38
CA ALA A 52 -19.45 17.09 16.67
C ALA A 52 -17.96 16.79 16.85
N LEU A 53 -17.62 15.76 17.64
CA LEU A 53 -16.23 15.31 17.80
C LEU A 53 -15.63 14.83 16.49
N LEU A 54 -16.39 14.12 15.67
CA LEU A 54 -15.97 13.70 14.33
C LEU A 54 -15.62 14.92 13.45
N GLY A 55 -16.47 15.96 13.47
CA GLY A 55 -16.21 17.21 12.76
C GLY A 55 -14.91 17.88 13.22
N ILE A 56 -14.63 17.86 14.52
CA ILE A 56 -13.38 18.39 15.09
C ILE A 56 -12.17 17.54 14.67
N VAL A 57 -12.25 16.21 14.82
CA VAL A 57 -11.18 15.27 14.47
C VAL A 57 -10.80 15.38 13.00
N THR A 58 -11.76 15.55 12.10
CA THR A 58 -11.50 15.60 10.65
C THR A 58 -10.87 16.92 10.20
N GLN A 59 -11.14 18.04 10.90
CA GLN A 59 -10.65 19.36 10.53
C GLN A 59 -9.39 19.79 11.30
N SER A 60 -9.07 19.11 12.39
CA SER A 60 -7.93 19.50 13.22
C SER A 60 -6.59 19.15 12.58
N SER A 61 -5.71 20.14 12.55
CA SER A 61 -4.30 20.01 12.13
C SER A 61 -3.31 20.16 13.28
N ASP A 62 -3.79 20.41 14.51
CA ASP A 62 -2.93 20.58 15.68
C ASP A 62 -2.63 19.23 16.32
N ALA A 63 -1.38 18.79 16.16
CA ALA A 63 -0.87 17.56 16.73
C ALA A 63 -1.14 17.43 18.24
N ARG A 64 -0.94 18.50 19.04
CA ARG A 64 -1.15 18.42 20.49
C ARG A 64 -2.61 18.25 20.85
N TYR A 65 -3.49 18.87 20.07
CA TYR A 65 -4.92 18.74 20.28
C TYR A 65 -5.42 17.34 19.90
N LEU A 66 -4.87 16.73 18.84
CA LEU A 66 -5.17 15.34 18.48
C LEU A 66 -4.76 14.34 19.58
N GLU A 67 -3.66 14.57 20.31
CA GLU A 67 -3.27 13.74 21.46
C GLU A 67 -4.27 13.83 22.62
N VAL A 68 -4.85 15.01 22.85
CA VAL A 68 -5.90 15.21 23.85
C VAL A 68 -7.19 14.49 23.42
N LEU A 69 -7.60 14.68 22.16
CA LEU A 69 -8.77 14.00 21.59
C LEU A 69 -8.64 12.49 21.62
N TRP A 70 -7.43 11.94 21.39
CA TRP A 70 -7.18 10.51 21.53
C TRP A 70 -7.58 9.98 22.90
N LYS A 71 -7.15 10.66 23.97
CA LYS A 71 -7.46 10.27 25.36
C LYS A 71 -8.94 10.38 25.64
N GLU A 72 -9.58 11.47 25.20
CA GLU A 72 -11.02 11.67 25.34
C GLU A 72 -11.81 10.56 24.64
N ILE A 73 -11.44 10.19 23.40
CA ILE A 73 -12.11 9.14 22.64
C ILE A 73 -11.96 7.77 23.31
N CYS A 74 -10.83 7.50 23.98
CA CYS A 74 -10.63 6.23 24.68
C CYS A 74 -11.63 6.01 25.84
N GLU A 75 -12.26 7.06 26.35
CA GLU A 75 -13.29 6.99 27.41
C GLU A 75 -14.70 6.68 26.87
N TYR A 76 -14.89 6.70 25.55
CA TYR A 76 -16.18 6.38 24.92
C TYR A 76 -16.47 4.87 24.93
N LYS A 77 -17.76 4.53 24.73
CA LYS A 77 -18.18 3.15 24.49
C LYS A 77 -17.54 2.61 23.22
N GLU A 78 -17.29 1.31 23.20
CA GLU A 78 -16.56 0.61 22.13
C GLU A 78 -17.01 0.98 20.72
N GLU A 79 -18.32 0.95 20.42
CA GLU A 79 -18.84 1.28 19.08
C GLU A 79 -18.47 2.72 18.64
N ASP A 80 -18.69 3.72 19.51
CA ASP A 80 -18.38 5.12 19.19
C ASP A 80 -16.88 5.38 19.23
N ARG A 81 -16.15 4.71 20.14
CA ARG A 81 -14.70 4.80 20.27
C ARG A 81 -14.01 4.32 19.00
N ASP A 82 -14.37 3.13 18.52
CA ASP A 82 -13.72 2.53 17.36
C ASP A 82 -13.98 3.34 16.09
N PHE A 83 -15.22 3.85 15.95
CA PHE A 83 -15.58 4.77 14.88
C PHE A 83 -14.76 6.08 14.90
N LEU A 84 -14.64 6.72 16.08
CA LEU A 84 -13.88 7.97 16.22
C LEU A 84 -12.37 7.74 16.06
N LEU A 85 -11.82 6.64 16.60
CA LEU A 85 -10.41 6.29 16.44
C LEU A 85 -10.07 5.98 14.98
N ALA A 86 -10.96 5.35 14.21
CA ALA A 86 -10.75 5.14 12.78
C ALA A 86 -10.49 6.47 12.05
N HIS A 87 -11.34 7.47 12.29
CA HIS A 87 -11.21 8.81 11.69
C HIS A 87 -9.98 9.56 12.21
N LEU A 88 -9.63 9.38 13.49
CA LEU A 88 -8.45 10.00 14.08
C LEU A 88 -7.16 9.42 13.50
N ARG A 89 -7.08 8.09 13.31
CA ARG A 89 -5.95 7.40 12.67
C ARG A 89 -5.76 7.82 11.21
N ALA A 90 -6.87 8.05 10.50
CA ALA A 90 -6.86 8.55 9.13
C ALA A 90 -6.50 10.05 9.03
N ASN A 91 -6.35 10.78 10.14
CA ASN A 91 -5.98 12.19 10.12
C ASN A 91 -4.48 12.38 9.77
N PRO A 92 -4.14 13.18 8.73
CA PRO A 92 -2.76 13.49 8.34
C PRO A 92 -1.85 14.08 9.42
N ALA A 93 -2.39 14.79 10.41
CA ALA A 93 -1.61 15.43 11.46
C ALA A 93 -1.23 14.48 12.62
N LEU A 94 -1.90 13.32 12.73
CA LEU A 94 -1.49 12.27 13.65
C LEU A 94 -0.18 11.63 13.17
N ALA A 95 0.76 11.27 14.07
CA ALA A 95 1.95 10.55 13.64
C ALA A 95 1.58 9.16 13.13
N LEU A 96 2.29 8.70 12.09
CA LEU A 96 2.27 7.27 11.78
C LEU A 96 3.01 6.49 12.89
N PRO A 97 2.51 5.31 13.29
CA PRO A 97 3.20 4.42 14.20
C PRO A 97 4.63 4.12 13.73
N GLY A 98 5.56 3.95 14.66
CA GLY A 98 6.98 3.70 14.35
C GLY A 98 7.77 4.95 13.96
N THR A 99 7.14 6.11 13.76
CA THR A 99 7.82 7.35 13.39
C THR A 99 8.12 8.23 14.61
N SER A 100 9.14 9.08 14.48
CA SER A 100 9.49 10.11 15.47
C SER A 100 8.80 11.45 15.22
N THR A 101 8.05 11.59 14.12
CA THR A 101 7.49 12.85 13.62
C THR A 101 5.96 12.86 13.66
N GLY A 102 5.37 13.83 14.38
CA GLY A 102 3.92 14.00 14.55
C GLY A 102 3.46 13.80 16.00
N ALA A 103 2.13 13.86 16.23
CA ALA A 103 1.49 13.57 17.51
C ALA A 103 1.66 12.10 17.91
N LYS A 104 2.27 11.83 19.07
CA LYS A 104 2.54 10.46 19.53
C LYS A 104 1.42 9.99 20.44
N VAL A 105 0.72 8.96 20.00
CA VAL A 105 -0.30 8.28 20.78
C VAL A 105 0.16 6.86 21.12
N GLN A 106 -0.19 6.39 22.31
CA GLN A 106 -0.01 4.97 22.68
C GLN A 106 -1.15 4.19 22.04
N ASP A 107 -0.96 3.78 20.79
CA ASP A 107 -1.90 2.95 20.07
C ASP A 107 -1.53 1.47 20.19
N ASN A 108 -2.52 0.63 20.45
CA ASN A 108 -2.38 -0.82 20.34
C ASN A 108 -2.66 -1.20 18.89
N LEU A 109 -1.59 -1.40 18.11
CA LEU A 109 -1.72 -1.73 16.70
C LEU A 109 -2.37 -3.10 16.52
N THR A 110 -3.54 -3.10 15.91
CA THR A 110 -4.26 -4.26 15.39
C THR A 110 -4.35 -4.16 13.87
N ASP A 111 -4.71 -5.24 13.18
CA ASP A 111 -4.95 -5.20 11.73
C ASP A 111 -5.96 -4.10 11.33
N ALA A 112 -7.01 -3.91 12.14
CA ALA A 112 -8.00 -2.85 11.92
C ALA A 112 -7.39 -1.45 12.14
N ALA A 113 -6.55 -1.26 13.15
CA ALA A 113 -5.85 0.00 13.38
C ALA A 113 -4.94 0.35 12.19
N VAL A 114 -4.20 -0.63 11.68
CA VAL A 114 -3.34 -0.48 10.50
C VAL A 114 -4.14 -0.07 9.27
N SER A 115 -5.29 -0.72 9.01
CA SER A 115 -6.19 -0.34 7.92
C SER A 115 -6.62 1.12 8.00
N ASN A 116 -7.03 1.59 9.19
CA ASN A 116 -7.44 2.98 9.38
C ASN A 116 -6.30 3.99 9.09
N TYR A 117 -5.05 3.64 9.40
CA TYR A 117 -3.89 4.47 9.03
C TYR A 117 -3.67 4.49 7.52
N ILE A 118 -3.79 3.32 6.86
CA ILE A 118 -3.65 3.17 5.40
C ILE A 118 -4.70 4.03 4.67
N ASP A 119 -5.95 4.02 5.13
CA ASP A 119 -7.05 4.80 4.56
C ASP A 119 -6.76 6.33 4.56
N GLY A 120 -5.94 6.80 5.49
CA GLY A 120 -5.53 8.19 5.60
C GLY A 120 -4.32 8.59 4.75
N LEU A 121 -3.59 7.64 4.17
CA LEU A 121 -2.29 7.93 3.52
C LEU A 121 -2.41 8.82 2.28
N GLU A 122 -3.44 8.61 1.46
CA GLU A 122 -3.69 9.45 0.28
C GLU A 122 -3.87 10.92 0.68
N ARG A 123 -4.70 11.18 1.71
CA ARG A 123 -4.89 12.54 2.22
C ARG A 123 -3.61 13.11 2.83
N ARG A 124 -2.83 12.27 3.53
CA ARG A 124 -1.57 12.67 4.17
C ARG A 124 -0.51 13.11 3.17
N TYR A 125 -0.41 12.40 2.05
CA TYR A 125 0.62 12.65 1.03
C TYR A 125 0.10 13.40 -0.20
N ALA A 126 -1.16 13.84 -0.18
CA ALA A 126 -1.78 14.62 -1.25
C ALA A 126 -0.97 15.85 -1.64
N GLU A 127 -0.25 16.45 -0.69
CA GLU A 127 0.69 17.53 -0.92
C GLU A 127 2.12 17.15 -0.52
N ARG A 128 3.10 17.65 -1.28
CA ARG A 128 4.50 17.42 -0.96
C ARG A 128 4.92 18.32 0.20
N ASN A 129 5.18 17.70 1.35
CA ASN A 129 5.68 18.40 2.53
C ASN A 129 7.15 18.06 2.79
N GLY A 130 8.03 19.00 2.44
CA GLY A 130 9.48 18.87 2.65
C GLY A 130 10.25 18.17 1.52
N CYS A 131 11.51 17.84 1.82
CA CYS A 131 12.46 17.37 0.82
C CYS A 131 12.36 15.86 0.52
N ARG A 132 11.92 15.04 1.49
CA ARG A 132 11.86 13.58 1.36
C ARG A 132 10.48 13.13 0.88
N PRO A 133 10.39 12.20 -0.08
CA PRO A 133 9.11 11.61 -0.50
C PRO A 133 8.56 10.73 0.63
N TYR A 134 7.24 10.78 0.82
CA TYR A 134 6.51 9.92 1.77
C TYR A 134 7.14 9.84 3.17
N PRO A 135 7.32 10.97 3.88
CA PRO A 135 7.92 10.97 5.20
C PRO A 135 7.17 10.05 6.17
N GLY A 136 7.90 9.17 6.86
CA GLY A 136 7.37 8.24 7.86
C GLY A 136 6.77 6.95 7.29
N LEU A 137 6.58 6.81 5.97
CA LEU A 137 5.90 5.65 5.39
C LEU A 137 6.71 4.36 5.55
N LEU A 138 8.03 4.42 5.29
CA LEU A 138 8.89 3.23 5.39
C LEU A 138 9.06 2.79 6.84
N GLU A 139 9.16 3.74 7.77
CA GLU A 139 9.20 3.46 9.21
C GLU A 139 7.89 2.83 9.70
N PHE A 140 6.74 3.32 9.22
CA PHE A 140 5.44 2.73 9.50
C PHE A 140 5.32 1.30 8.99
N ILE A 141 5.67 1.05 7.73
CA ILE A 141 5.67 -0.31 7.15
C ILE A 141 6.60 -1.22 7.94
N GLY A 142 7.80 -0.74 8.29
CA GLY A 142 8.76 -1.50 9.11
C GLY A 142 8.20 -1.88 10.47
N GLU A 143 7.49 -0.97 11.15
CA GLU A 143 6.88 -1.21 12.45
C GLU A 143 5.72 -2.21 12.37
N VAL A 144 4.85 -2.08 11.37
CA VAL A 144 3.72 -2.99 11.14
C VAL A 144 4.23 -4.40 10.82
N THR A 145 5.22 -4.52 9.93
CA THR A 145 5.86 -5.80 9.59
C THR A 145 6.54 -6.42 10.80
N ARG A 146 7.25 -5.63 11.63
CA ARG A 146 7.91 -6.09 12.86
C ARG A 146 6.92 -6.70 13.85
N GLN A 147 5.69 -6.17 13.90
CA GLN A 147 4.63 -6.68 14.77
C GLN A 147 3.84 -7.85 14.14
N GLY A 148 4.18 -8.28 12.92
CA GLY A 148 3.48 -9.37 12.23
C GLY A 148 2.05 -9.02 11.79
N LEU A 149 1.75 -7.72 11.67
CA LEU A 149 0.45 -7.21 11.29
C LEU A 149 0.31 -7.12 9.77
N LYS A 150 -0.92 -7.15 9.27
CA LYS A 150 -1.20 -7.17 7.83
C LYS A 150 -1.13 -5.77 7.22
N ILE A 151 -0.41 -5.67 6.11
CA ILE A 151 -0.37 -4.48 5.25
C ILE A 151 -1.14 -4.78 3.96
N GLU A 152 -2.07 -3.90 3.61
CA GLU A 152 -2.75 -3.98 2.33
C GLU A 152 -1.81 -3.49 1.20
N VAL A 153 -1.13 -4.43 0.56
CA VAL A 153 -0.10 -4.16 -0.46
C VAL A 153 -0.65 -3.33 -1.62
N SER A 154 -1.87 -3.61 -2.08
CA SER A 154 -2.57 -2.89 -3.15
C SER A 154 -2.66 -1.39 -2.87
N SER A 155 -3.09 -1.03 -1.66
CA SER A 155 -3.22 0.38 -1.24
C SER A 155 -1.87 1.09 -1.19
N ILE A 156 -0.82 0.43 -0.70
CA ILE A 156 0.53 1.00 -0.71
C ILE A 156 1.04 1.20 -2.14
N VAL A 157 0.86 0.22 -3.02
CA VAL A 157 1.31 0.32 -4.41
C VAL A 157 0.56 1.42 -5.15
N ALA A 158 -0.77 1.48 -5.03
CA ALA A 158 -1.59 2.54 -5.62
C ALA A 158 -1.11 3.93 -5.18
N LEU A 159 -0.83 4.11 -3.88
CA LEU A 159 -0.31 5.34 -3.31
C LEU A 159 1.04 5.75 -3.91
N VAL A 160 1.96 4.80 -4.08
CA VAL A 160 3.34 5.07 -4.52
C VAL A 160 3.55 5.01 -6.03
N THR A 161 2.55 4.59 -6.83
CA THR A 161 2.65 4.62 -8.30
C THR A 161 1.59 5.51 -8.96
N GLY A 162 0.60 5.98 -8.21
CA GLY A 162 -0.50 6.82 -8.70
C GLY A 162 -0.19 8.32 -8.76
N PRO A 163 -1.23 9.17 -8.90
CA PRO A 163 -1.07 10.63 -9.01
C PRO A 163 -0.33 11.27 -7.82
N THR A 164 -0.46 10.70 -6.63
CA THR A 164 0.25 11.16 -5.42
C THR A 164 1.77 11.00 -5.60
N ALA A 165 2.22 9.94 -6.28
CA ALA A 165 3.64 9.71 -6.56
C ALA A 165 4.25 10.73 -7.51
N GLU A 166 3.47 11.23 -8.47
CA GLU A 166 3.91 12.29 -9.39
C GLU A 166 4.26 13.60 -8.64
N LYS A 167 3.54 13.88 -7.55
CA LYS A 167 3.81 15.03 -6.66
C LYS A 167 4.99 14.75 -5.72
N GLN A 168 5.02 13.56 -5.10
CA GLN A 168 6.05 13.19 -4.13
C GLN A 168 7.42 12.98 -4.78
N ARG A 169 7.45 12.53 -6.05
CA ARG A 169 8.66 12.24 -6.85
C ARG A 169 9.66 11.33 -6.12
N PRO A 170 9.25 10.12 -5.71
CA PRO A 170 10.17 9.14 -5.15
C PRO A 170 11.21 8.69 -6.18
N GLY A 171 12.48 8.63 -5.75
CA GLY A 171 13.56 8.04 -6.54
C GLY A 171 13.65 6.52 -6.39
N HIS A 172 14.51 5.86 -7.18
CA HIS A 172 14.70 4.40 -7.14
C HIS A 172 15.04 3.88 -5.72
N SER A 173 15.77 4.66 -4.93
CA SER A 173 16.21 4.23 -3.59
C SER A 173 15.07 4.11 -2.60
N PHE A 174 13.98 4.86 -2.80
CA PHE A 174 12.75 4.71 -2.03
C PHE A 174 12.08 3.37 -2.35
N TYR A 175 11.88 3.06 -3.63
CA TYR A 175 11.26 1.80 -4.06
C TYR A 175 12.08 0.58 -3.66
N ARG A 176 13.41 0.66 -3.76
CA ARG A 176 14.30 -0.38 -3.26
C ARG A 176 14.03 -0.67 -1.78
N LYS A 177 14.00 0.37 -0.94
CA LYS A 177 13.72 0.23 0.51
C LYS A 177 12.30 -0.25 0.78
N LEU A 178 11.33 0.18 -0.01
CA LEU A 178 9.94 -0.25 0.10
C LEU A 178 9.82 -1.77 -0.12
N VAL A 179 10.40 -2.29 -1.20
CA VAL A 179 10.41 -3.74 -1.47
C VAL A 179 11.15 -4.49 -0.36
N LEU A 180 12.28 -3.98 0.11
CA LEU A 180 13.01 -4.62 1.21
C LEU A 180 12.24 -4.63 2.53
N ALA A 181 11.36 -3.65 2.77
CA ALA A 181 10.48 -3.61 3.94
C ALA A 181 9.19 -4.44 3.75
N LEU A 182 8.75 -4.61 2.51
CA LEU A 182 7.54 -5.32 2.11
C LEU A 182 7.79 -6.12 0.81
N PRO A 183 8.46 -7.29 0.87
CA PRO A 183 8.83 -8.05 -0.33
C PRO A 183 7.63 -8.45 -1.21
N GLN A 184 6.48 -8.63 -0.57
CA GLN A 184 5.18 -8.89 -1.20
C GLN A 184 4.80 -7.83 -2.26
N ALA A 185 5.33 -6.61 -2.15
CA ALA A 185 5.05 -5.50 -3.08
C ALA A 185 5.84 -5.60 -4.39
N THR A 186 6.83 -6.48 -4.52
CA THR A 186 7.71 -6.54 -5.70
C THR A 186 6.94 -6.76 -6.99
N ALA A 187 6.16 -7.83 -7.09
CA ALA A 187 5.40 -8.16 -8.30
C ALA A 187 4.33 -7.09 -8.60
N PRO A 188 3.50 -6.65 -7.62
CA PRO A 188 2.57 -5.54 -7.83
C PRO A 188 3.23 -4.23 -8.29
N LEU A 189 4.42 -3.89 -7.80
CA LEU A 189 5.17 -2.71 -8.26
C LEU A 189 5.65 -2.87 -9.70
N LEU A 190 6.15 -4.05 -10.08
CA LEU A 190 6.52 -4.35 -11.46
C LEU A 190 5.28 -4.25 -12.38
N ASP A 191 4.16 -4.86 -12.00
CA ASP A 191 2.90 -4.77 -12.76
C ASP A 191 2.44 -3.31 -12.94
N ALA A 192 2.57 -2.50 -11.89
CA ALA A 192 2.22 -1.09 -11.92
C ALA A 192 3.03 -0.29 -12.96
N VAL A 193 4.27 -0.69 -13.29
CA VAL A 193 5.07 -0.09 -14.38
C VAL A 193 4.30 -0.12 -15.71
N GLY A 194 3.51 -1.16 -15.95
CA GLY A 194 2.66 -1.26 -17.14
C GLY A 194 1.62 -0.14 -17.25
N SER A 195 1.14 0.36 -16.12
CA SER A 195 0.06 1.35 -16.05
C SER A 195 0.54 2.80 -15.90
N ILE A 196 1.78 3.00 -15.43
CA ILE A 196 2.35 4.36 -15.31
C ILE A 196 2.56 4.94 -16.71
N ASN A 197 2.10 6.18 -16.91
CA ASN A 197 2.30 6.93 -18.15
C ASN A 197 3.82 7.05 -18.43
N PRO A 198 4.33 6.68 -19.62
CA PRO A 198 5.74 6.86 -19.98
C PRO A 198 6.25 8.30 -19.80
N ARG A 199 5.36 9.30 -19.87
CA ARG A 199 5.66 10.72 -19.68
C ARG A 199 5.40 11.22 -18.25
N ALA A 200 5.17 10.32 -17.29
CA ALA A 200 4.94 10.68 -15.91
C ALA A 200 6.16 11.48 -15.37
N PRO A 201 5.91 12.62 -14.68
CA PRO A 201 6.98 13.53 -14.29
C PRO A 201 7.94 12.90 -13.27
N GLY A 202 9.17 13.42 -13.24
CA GLY A 202 10.17 13.03 -12.25
C GLY A 202 10.73 11.62 -12.45
N GLY A 203 10.65 11.09 -13.67
CA GLY A 203 11.14 9.76 -14.01
C GLY A 203 10.45 8.64 -13.25
N LEU A 204 9.19 8.85 -12.84
CA LEU A 204 8.46 7.95 -11.95
C LEU A 204 8.48 6.49 -12.44
N LYS A 205 8.15 6.28 -13.71
CA LYS A 205 8.11 4.95 -14.33
C LYS A 205 9.45 4.22 -14.24
N LEU A 206 10.54 4.93 -14.55
CA LEU A 206 11.89 4.39 -14.47
C LEU A 206 12.26 4.11 -13.01
N ASN A 207 12.10 5.10 -12.11
CA ASN A 207 12.40 4.95 -10.69
C ASN A 207 11.72 3.75 -10.02
N VAL A 208 10.44 3.48 -10.36
CA VAL A 208 9.71 2.29 -9.87
C VAL A 208 10.40 1.01 -10.34
N LEU A 209 10.62 0.88 -11.64
CA LEU A 209 11.23 -0.31 -12.24
C LEU A 209 12.64 -0.54 -11.69
N THR A 210 13.49 0.49 -11.74
CA THR A 210 14.86 0.50 -11.26
C THR A 210 14.95 0.07 -9.79
N GLY A 211 14.12 0.66 -8.92
CA GLY A 211 14.14 0.34 -7.50
C GLY A 211 13.63 -1.07 -7.19
N ALA A 212 12.61 -1.54 -7.91
CA ALA A 212 12.10 -2.90 -7.78
C ALA A 212 13.16 -3.94 -8.22
N LEU A 213 13.77 -3.75 -9.39
CA LEU A 213 14.82 -4.65 -9.91
C LEU A 213 16.07 -4.67 -9.02
N LEU A 214 16.48 -3.52 -8.49
CA LEU A 214 17.61 -3.45 -7.57
C LEU A 214 17.30 -4.15 -6.24
N ALA A 215 16.05 -4.11 -5.77
CA ALA A 215 15.64 -4.89 -4.60
C ALA A 215 15.56 -6.39 -4.89
N VAL A 216 15.15 -6.79 -6.10
CA VAL A 216 15.20 -8.19 -6.56
C VAL A 216 16.64 -8.71 -6.46
N LYS A 217 17.63 -7.94 -6.95
CA LYS A 217 19.05 -8.26 -6.78
C LYS A 217 19.45 -8.38 -5.30
N ASP A 218 19.02 -7.47 -4.43
CA ASP A 218 19.35 -7.54 -3.01
C ASP A 218 18.78 -8.78 -2.30
N LEU A 219 17.55 -9.16 -2.65
CA LEU A 219 16.86 -10.34 -2.13
C LEU A 219 17.55 -11.63 -2.62
N GLU A 220 17.91 -11.69 -3.90
CA GLU A 220 18.66 -12.79 -4.50
C GLU A 220 20.00 -13.02 -3.79
N MET A 221 20.77 -11.95 -3.54
CA MET A 221 22.05 -12.06 -2.86
C MET A 221 21.94 -12.24 -1.34
N GLY A 222 20.73 -12.26 -0.77
CA GLY A 222 20.49 -12.34 0.68
C GLY A 222 21.10 -11.19 1.49
N ARG A 223 21.40 -10.05 0.85
CA ARG A 223 22.17 -8.96 1.49
C ARG A 223 21.33 -8.05 2.38
N ARG A 224 20.03 -7.89 2.07
CA ARG A 224 19.10 -6.99 2.77
C ARG A 224 17.66 -7.50 2.66
N GLY A 225 16.86 -7.31 3.71
CA GLY A 225 15.44 -7.66 3.76
C GLY A 225 15.11 -8.68 4.87
N PRO A 226 13.81 -8.99 5.09
CA PRO A 226 13.41 -10.06 5.99
C PRO A 226 13.89 -11.41 5.46
N THR A 227 14.23 -12.33 6.35
CA THR A 227 14.56 -13.71 5.98
C THR A 227 13.31 -14.40 5.49
N LEU A 228 13.17 -14.51 4.16
CA LEU A 228 12.10 -15.29 3.52
C LEU A 228 12.41 -16.77 3.63
N ASN A 229 11.38 -17.58 3.92
CA ASN A 229 11.51 -19.01 3.79
C ASN A 229 11.46 -19.44 2.31
N ALA A 230 11.78 -20.71 2.02
CA ALA A 230 11.85 -21.20 0.64
C ALA A 230 10.51 -21.13 -0.12
N ASP A 231 9.38 -21.33 0.57
CA ASP A 231 8.04 -21.24 -0.04
C ASP A 231 7.67 -19.79 -0.36
N GLU A 232 7.96 -18.86 0.54
CA GLU A 232 7.79 -17.42 0.33
C GLU A 232 8.66 -16.91 -0.82
N LEU A 233 9.93 -17.34 -0.87
CA LEU A 233 10.84 -16.98 -1.96
C LEU A 233 10.35 -17.56 -3.30
N GLY A 234 9.89 -18.80 -3.32
CA GLY A 234 9.34 -19.43 -4.53
C GLY A 234 8.10 -18.68 -5.05
N LYS A 235 7.16 -18.32 -4.17
CA LYS A 235 5.99 -17.51 -4.54
C LYS A 235 6.39 -16.13 -5.06
N LEU A 236 7.39 -15.51 -4.45
CA LEU A 236 7.92 -14.23 -4.90
C LEU A 236 8.55 -14.34 -6.29
N GLN A 237 9.35 -15.37 -6.54
CA GLN A 237 9.95 -15.63 -7.85
C GLN A 237 8.91 -15.85 -8.94
N VAL A 238 7.84 -16.60 -8.65
CA VAL A 238 6.68 -16.76 -9.56
C VAL A 238 6.04 -15.42 -9.89
N GLY A 239 5.72 -14.61 -8.89
CA GLY A 239 5.13 -13.28 -9.11
C GLY A 239 6.04 -12.35 -9.91
N ILE A 240 7.36 -12.38 -9.66
CA ILE A 240 8.33 -11.60 -10.44
C ILE A 240 8.38 -12.09 -11.90
N ALA A 241 8.45 -13.41 -12.12
CA ALA A 241 8.47 -13.99 -13.47
C ALA A 241 7.21 -13.63 -14.26
N ASP A 242 6.03 -13.71 -13.63
CA ASP A 242 4.76 -13.33 -14.23
C ASP A 242 4.74 -11.86 -14.65
N ALA A 243 5.12 -10.96 -13.72
CA ALA A 243 5.14 -9.52 -13.97
C ALA A 243 6.15 -9.14 -15.08
N LEU A 244 7.39 -9.67 -15.02
CA LEU A 244 8.41 -9.40 -16.03
C LEU A 244 8.01 -9.97 -17.40
N ALA A 245 7.47 -11.18 -17.45
CA ALA A 245 6.96 -11.77 -18.69
C ALA A 245 5.83 -10.91 -19.29
N TYR A 246 4.92 -10.41 -18.46
CA TYR A 246 3.85 -9.51 -18.90
C TYR A 246 4.42 -8.21 -19.50
N LEU A 247 5.32 -7.54 -18.77
CA LEU A 247 5.90 -6.26 -19.20
C LEU A 247 6.73 -6.39 -20.49
N LEU A 248 7.50 -7.46 -20.64
CA LEU A 248 8.31 -7.74 -21.82
C LEU A 248 7.44 -8.13 -23.02
N HIS A 249 6.42 -8.97 -22.81
CA HIS A 249 5.54 -9.43 -23.88
C HIS A 249 4.59 -8.36 -24.40
N ARG A 250 4.19 -7.40 -23.57
CA ARG A 250 3.31 -6.28 -23.94
C ARG A 250 4.06 -5.04 -24.47
N ASP A 251 5.33 -5.20 -24.84
CA ASP A 251 6.20 -4.14 -25.35
C ASP A 251 6.40 -2.95 -24.38
N VAL A 252 6.06 -3.09 -23.08
CA VAL A 252 6.21 -2.00 -22.11
C VAL A 252 7.68 -1.64 -21.95
N LEU A 253 8.55 -2.66 -21.78
CA LEU A 253 9.99 -2.47 -21.59
C LEU A 253 10.77 -2.26 -22.91
N ARG A 254 10.11 -2.33 -24.07
CA ARG A 254 10.72 -2.08 -25.39
C ARG A 254 10.67 -0.59 -25.79
N SER A 255 10.63 0.31 -24.82
CA SER A 255 10.33 1.72 -25.06
C SER A 255 11.07 2.68 -24.14
N PHE A 256 12.24 2.29 -23.59
CA PHE A 256 12.99 3.17 -22.68
C PHE A 256 13.34 4.53 -23.31
N ASP A 257 13.56 4.57 -24.62
CA ASP A 257 13.76 5.77 -25.44
C ASP A 257 12.59 6.77 -25.41
N ARG A 258 11.38 6.32 -25.01
CA ARG A 258 10.17 7.14 -24.93
C ARG A 258 9.81 7.59 -23.52
N TRP A 259 10.52 7.10 -22.51
CA TRP A 259 10.20 7.38 -21.12
C TRP A 259 10.76 8.74 -20.70
N GLU A 260 10.08 9.40 -19.76
CA GLU A 260 10.63 10.57 -19.09
C GLU A 260 11.81 10.13 -18.22
N ILE A 261 13.02 10.54 -18.57
CA ILE A 261 14.23 10.21 -17.81
C ILE A 261 14.56 11.31 -16.78
N LYS A 262 14.09 12.55 -17.01
CA LYS A 262 14.37 13.67 -16.12
C LYS A 262 13.76 13.44 -14.73
N GLY A 263 14.62 13.40 -13.72
CA GLY A 263 14.24 13.11 -12.34
C GLY A 263 14.37 11.63 -11.97
N SER A 264 14.74 10.76 -12.91
CA SER A 264 15.29 9.46 -12.57
C SER A 264 16.53 9.64 -11.71
N THR A 265 16.67 8.81 -10.67
CA THR A 265 17.83 8.84 -9.79
C THR A 265 18.87 7.79 -10.15
N ASP A 266 18.67 7.05 -11.24
CA ASP A 266 19.64 6.13 -11.85
C ASP A 266 19.58 6.15 -13.38
N SER A 267 20.55 5.51 -14.03
CA SER A 267 20.61 5.38 -15.48
C SER A 267 19.66 4.29 -16.01
N VAL A 268 19.30 4.43 -17.29
CA VAL A 268 18.55 3.40 -18.03
C VAL A 268 19.44 2.17 -18.25
N THR A 269 20.75 2.37 -18.49
CA THR A 269 21.72 1.27 -18.62
C THR A 269 21.80 0.39 -17.37
N ALA A 270 21.88 0.97 -16.17
CA ALA A 270 21.88 0.22 -14.91
C ALA A 270 20.55 -0.55 -14.74
N THR A 271 19.43 0.09 -15.07
CA THR A 271 18.10 -0.54 -15.03
C THR A 271 18.01 -1.74 -15.97
N ALA A 272 18.55 -1.63 -17.19
CA ALA A 272 18.60 -2.72 -18.16
C ALA A 272 19.50 -3.87 -17.68
N ALA A 273 20.64 -3.58 -17.04
CA ALA A 273 21.51 -4.60 -16.46
C ALA A 273 20.80 -5.39 -15.34
N TRP A 274 20.08 -4.69 -14.44
CA TRP A 274 19.31 -5.36 -13.39
C TRP A 274 18.08 -6.10 -13.92
N LEU A 275 17.49 -5.66 -15.04
CA LEU A 275 16.45 -6.41 -15.74
C LEU A 275 17.00 -7.74 -16.26
N ILE A 276 18.18 -7.72 -16.90
CA ILE A 276 18.86 -8.93 -17.41
C ILE A 276 19.14 -9.89 -16.26
N ARG A 277 19.72 -9.41 -15.15
CA ARG A 277 19.96 -10.22 -13.95
C ARG A 277 18.66 -10.83 -13.41
N ALA A 278 17.61 -10.01 -13.26
CA ALA A 278 16.33 -10.46 -12.73
C ALA A 278 15.69 -11.54 -13.62
N VAL A 279 15.69 -11.37 -14.94
CA VAL A 279 15.19 -12.38 -15.89
C VAL A 279 15.98 -13.68 -15.77
N GLY A 280 17.31 -13.63 -15.73
CA GLY A 280 18.14 -14.82 -15.53
C GLY A 280 17.86 -15.51 -14.19
N TRP A 281 17.65 -14.73 -13.12
CA TRP A 281 17.36 -15.28 -11.81
C TRP A 281 16.07 -16.11 -11.78
N VAL A 282 15.02 -15.65 -12.46
CA VAL A 282 13.70 -16.33 -12.47
C VAL A 282 13.43 -17.18 -13.72
N ALA A 283 14.44 -17.43 -14.55
CA ALA A 283 14.29 -18.12 -15.84
C ALA A 283 13.86 -19.59 -15.73
N ASP A 284 14.06 -20.24 -14.58
CA ASP A 284 13.73 -21.65 -14.30
C ASP A 284 12.39 -21.84 -13.58
N VAL A 285 11.65 -20.76 -13.30
CA VAL A 285 10.39 -20.82 -12.55
C VAL A 285 9.26 -21.44 -13.38
N ASP A 286 9.10 -20.99 -14.63
CA ASP A 286 8.10 -21.52 -15.56
C ASP A 286 8.60 -21.35 -17.01
N SER A 287 8.52 -22.43 -17.79
CA SER A 287 9.07 -22.46 -19.16
C SER A 287 8.35 -21.53 -20.14
N HIS A 288 7.04 -21.30 -19.97
CA HIS A 288 6.27 -20.38 -20.80
C HIS A 288 6.59 -18.92 -20.46
N LEU A 289 6.77 -18.61 -19.17
CA LEU A 289 7.21 -17.28 -18.73
C LEU A 289 8.64 -17.00 -19.20
N ALA A 290 9.54 -17.97 -19.06
CA ALA A 290 10.92 -17.88 -19.52
C ALA A 290 11.00 -17.57 -21.02
N MET A 291 10.24 -18.31 -21.84
CA MET A 291 10.13 -18.03 -23.28
C MET A 291 9.72 -16.58 -23.55
N ARG A 292 8.65 -16.10 -22.89
CA ARG A 292 8.16 -14.71 -23.06
C ARG A 292 9.17 -13.66 -22.61
N MET A 293 9.95 -13.91 -21.57
CA MET A 293 10.97 -12.97 -21.13
C MET A 293 12.16 -12.96 -22.10
N ILE A 294 12.76 -14.12 -22.35
CA ILE A 294 14.01 -14.25 -23.12
C ILE A 294 13.83 -13.80 -24.57
N GLN A 295 12.74 -14.22 -25.23
CA GLN A 295 12.43 -13.82 -26.60
C GLN A 295 12.34 -12.30 -26.79
N ASN A 296 11.90 -11.58 -25.76
CA ASN A 296 11.55 -10.16 -25.85
C ASN A 296 12.61 -9.24 -25.21
N LEU A 297 13.58 -9.80 -24.48
CA LEU A 297 14.57 -9.04 -23.71
C LEU A 297 15.55 -8.26 -24.58
N ALA A 298 15.97 -8.78 -25.74
CA ALA A 298 16.86 -8.07 -26.66
C ALA A 298 16.29 -6.71 -27.08
N PHE A 299 15.01 -6.66 -27.42
CA PHE A 299 14.33 -5.41 -27.78
C PHE A 299 14.24 -4.40 -26.62
N ALA A 300 14.19 -4.88 -25.38
CA ALA A 300 14.25 -3.99 -24.22
C ALA A 300 15.64 -3.34 -24.10
N ILE A 301 16.70 -4.13 -24.26
CA ILE A 301 18.11 -3.67 -24.27
C ILE A 301 18.34 -2.67 -25.41
N GLU A 302 17.88 -2.99 -26.61
CA GLU A 302 18.01 -2.12 -27.79
C GLU A 302 17.27 -0.78 -27.63
N SER A 303 16.20 -0.74 -26.82
CA SER A 303 15.45 0.50 -26.57
C SER A 303 16.17 1.48 -25.63
N VAL A 304 17.29 1.11 -25.03
CA VAL A 304 18.09 2.01 -24.18
C VAL A 304 18.55 3.23 -25.02
N PRO A 305 18.25 4.47 -24.58
CA PRO A 305 18.57 5.68 -25.33
C PRO A 305 20.07 5.80 -25.59
N LYS A 306 20.45 6.20 -26.81
CA LYS A 306 21.87 6.38 -27.20
C LYS A 306 22.65 7.33 -26.28
N SER A 307 21.98 8.36 -25.75
CA SER A 307 22.56 9.31 -24.81
C SER A 307 22.99 8.66 -23.49
N ASP A 308 22.33 7.57 -23.10
CA ASP A 308 22.58 6.84 -21.86
C ASP A 308 23.59 5.69 -22.05
N ARG A 309 23.84 5.27 -23.30
CA ARG A 309 24.90 4.30 -23.65
C ARG A 309 26.31 4.87 -23.52
N ILE A 310 26.45 6.18 -23.32
CA ILE A 310 27.76 6.84 -23.15
C ILE A 310 28.36 6.37 -21.82
N GLY A 311 29.38 5.51 -21.89
CA GLY A 311 30.00 4.87 -20.72
C GLY A 311 29.67 3.36 -20.60
N GLY A 312 28.82 2.83 -21.49
CA GLY A 312 28.47 1.42 -21.54
C GLY A 312 27.77 0.93 -20.27
N TRP A 313 28.06 -0.31 -19.89
CA TRP A 313 27.51 -0.95 -18.69
C TRP A 313 28.16 -0.48 -17.39
N GLY A 314 29.37 0.09 -17.46
CA GLY A 314 30.09 0.59 -16.29
C GLY A 314 30.30 -0.51 -15.25
N ILE A 315 29.83 -0.27 -14.02
CA ILE A 315 29.94 -1.20 -12.89
C ILE A 315 28.86 -2.29 -12.88
N ASP A 316 27.86 -2.19 -13.76
CA ASP A 316 26.72 -3.10 -13.83
C ASP A 316 26.91 -4.20 -14.90
N ASP A 317 28.09 -4.26 -15.53
CA ASP A 317 28.48 -5.32 -16.47
C ASP A 317 28.41 -6.73 -15.84
N VAL A 318 28.76 -6.83 -14.56
CA VAL A 318 28.65 -8.05 -13.76
C VAL A 318 27.22 -8.58 -13.67
N ASP A 319 26.22 -7.69 -13.71
CA ASP A 319 24.82 -8.08 -13.65
C ASP A 319 24.31 -8.60 -15.00
N VAL A 320 24.78 -8.00 -16.10
CA VAL A 320 24.52 -8.49 -17.47
C VAL A 320 25.07 -9.90 -17.62
N ARG A 321 26.35 -10.08 -17.28
CA ARG A 321 27.04 -11.37 -17.40
C ARG A 321 26.36 -12.45 -16.58
N GLN A 322 26.06 -12.17 -15.32
CA GLN A 322 25.40 -13.13 -14.43
C GLN A 322 24.02 -13.53 -14.96
N GLY A 323 23.24 -12.57 -15.46
CA GLY A 323 21.92 -12.86 -16.03
C GLY A 323 22.00 -13.72 -17.28
N PHE A 324 22.99 -13.48 -18.15
CA PHE A 324 23.23 -14.27 -19.35
C PHE A 324 23.71 -15.69 -19.03
N GLU A 325 24.64 -15.84 -18.09
CA GLU A 325 25.08 -17.14 -17.57
C GLU A 325 23.88 -17.95 -17.06
N TRP A 326 23.03 -17.36 -16.21
CA TRP A 326 21.85 -18.06 -15.71
C TRP A 326 20.86 -18.43 -16.82
N MET A 327 20.61 -17.56 -17.80
CA MET A 327 19.73 -17.89 -18.91
C MET A 327 20.28 -19.04 -19.76
N SER A 328 21.59 -19.05 -19.99
CA SER A 328 22.28 -20.13 -20.71
C SER A 328 22.21 -21.47 -19.96
N GLU A 329 22.46 -21.46 -18.65
CA GLU A 329 22.46 -22.66 -17.81
C GLU A 329 21.04 -23.21 -17.58
N LYS A 330 20.09 -22.34 -17.24
CA LYS A 330 18.71 -22.73 -16.88
C LYS A 330 17.85 -23.03 -18.09
N CYS A 331 18.06 -22.30 -19.19
CA CYS A 331 17.22 -22.35 -20.40
C CYS A 331 18.04 -22.55 -21.68
N PRO A 332 18.86 -23.63 -21.78
CA PRO A 332 19.83 -23.79 -22.87
C PRO A 332 19.20 -23.78 -24.27
N LYS A 333 17.99 -24.35 -24.42
CA LYS A 333 17.26 -24.35 -25.70
C LYS A 333 16.80 -22.96 -26.13
N LEU A 334 16.42 -22.11 -25.17
CA LEU A 334 16.03 -20.72 -25.47
C LEU A 334 17.29 -19.89 -25.74
N TRP A 335 18.37 -20.16 -25.02
CA TRP A 335 19.66 -19.52 -25.24
C TRP A 335 20.23 -19.83 -26.63
N GLU A 336 20.11 -21.07 -27.11
CA GLU A 336 20.52 -21.45 -28.47
C GLU A 336 19.81 -20.62 -29.56
N VAL A 337 18.53 -20.26 -29.34
CA VAL A 337 17.72 -19.52 -30.32
C VAL A 337 17.86 -18.00 -30.18
N TYR A 338 17.93 -17.48 -28.95
CA TYR A 338 17.84 -16.03 -28.68
C TYR A 338 19.12 -15.42 -28.09
N GLY A 339 20.07 -16.25 -27.65
CA GLY A 339 21.28 -15.81 -26.97
C GLY A 339 22.15 -14.88 -27.81
N GLU A 340 22.37 -15.20 -29.10
CA GLU A 340 23.17 -14.36 -30.00
C GLU A 340 22.60 -12.94 -30.15
N GLY A 341 21.27 -12.81 -30.22
CA GLY A 341 20.60 -11.52 -30.27
C GLY A 341 20.74 -10.73 -28.96
N LEU A 342 20.66 -11.41 -27.82
CA LEU A 342 20.89 -10.79 -26.51
C LEU A 342 22.33 -10.30 -26.35
N GLU A 343 23.30 -11.12 -26.74
CA GLU A 343 24.72 -10.76 -26.70
C GLU A 343 25.02 -9.58 -27.61
N SER A 344 24.44 -9.57 -28.81
CA SER A 344 24.60 -8.49 -29.78
C SER A 344 24.01 -7.17 -29.24
N ALA A 345 22.76 -7.20 -28.76
CA ALA A 345 22.11 -6.05 -28.15
C ALA A 345 22.92 -5.50 -26.95
N ALA A 346 23.49 -6.38 -26.12
CA ALA A 346 24.30 -5.96 -24.99
C ALA A 346 25.65 -5.36 -25.41
N THR A 347 26.27 -5.92 -26.44
CA THR A 347 27.54 -5.41 -27.00
C THR A 347 27.38 -4.03 -27.62
N GLU A 348 26.21 -3.71 -28.18
CA GLU A 348 25.91 -2.36 -28.68
C GLU A 348 25.85 -1.28 -27.60
N ILE A 349 25.58 -1.65 -26.34
CA ILE A 349 25.61 -0.72 -25.21
C ILE A 349 27.05 -0.51 -24.76
N GLY A 350 27.82 -1.58 -24.59
CA GLY A 350 29.23 -1.51 -24.19
C GLY A 350 29.83 -2.87 -23.83
N PRO A 351 31.09 -2.91 -23.37
CA PRO A 351 31.74 -4.14 -22.96
C PRO A 351 31.06 -4.74 -21.72
N TRP A 352 30.77 -6.04 -21.77
CA TRP A 352 30.13 -6.79 -20.67
C TRP A 352 30.76 -8.17 -20.43
N LYS A 353 31.47 -8.70 -21.43
CA LYS A 353 32.36 -9.86 -21.27
C LYS A 353 33.63 -9.37 -20.57
N GLU A 354 34.20 -10.18 -19.68
CA GLU A 354 35.51 -9.87 -19.12
C GLU A 354 36.50 -9.66 -20.27
N GLU A 355 37.12 -8.49 -20.36
CA GLU A 355 38.31 -8.34 -21.16
C GLU A 355 39.35 -9.26 -20.52
N LEU A 356 39.61 -10.40 -21.17
CA LEU A 356 40.79 -11.20 -20.90
C LEU A 356 41.99 -10.27 -21.08
N SER A 357 42.47 -9.73 -19.96
CA SER A 357 43.63 -8.86 -19.93
C SER A 357 44.78 -9.70 -20.47
N SER A 358 45.22 -9.37 -21.69
CA SER A 358 46.36 -10.02 -22.34
C SER A 358 47.67 -9.57 -21.74
#